data_AF-A0A435I1A9-F1
#
_entry.id   AF-A0A435I1A9-F1
#
_cell.length_a   1.000
_cell.length_b   1.000
_cell.length_c   1.000
_cell.angle_alpha   90.00
_cell.angle_beta   90.00
_cell.angle_gamma   90.00
#
_symmetry.space_group_name_H-M   'P 1'
#
loop_
_entity.id
_entity.type
_entity.pdbx_description
1 polymer ?
#
loop_
_entity_poly.entity_id
_entity_poly.type
_entity_poly.pdbx_seq_one_letter_code
_entity_poly.pdbx_strand_id
1 'polypeptide(L)' 'MKHFFNRRETIVTEALDGLLRTTGSIDLARLDGYPEIKVVLRADWHKTKVSVVSGGGAGHEPS' A
#
# COMPACT_ATOMS: atom_id res chain seq x y z
N MET A 1 -19.86 16.15 -4.17
CA MET A 1 -18.48 16.52 -3.80
C MET A 1 -17.56 16.18 -4.96
N LYS A 2 -16.56 17.01 -5.27
CA LYS A 2 -15.55 16.67 -6.29
C LYS A 2 -14.39 15.95 -5.59
N HIS A 3 -14.12 14.72 -6.00
CA HIS A 3 -12.98 13.94 -5.54
C HIS A 3 -11.91 13.95 -6.65
N PHE A 4 -10.64 13.95 -6.26
CA PHE A 4 -9.52 13.86 -7.20
C PHE A 4 -9.11 12.40 -7.34
N PHE A 5 -9.55 11.76 -8.40
CA PHE A 5 -9.11 10.44 -8.83
C PHE A 5 -9.33 10.30 -10.33
N ASN A 6 -8.64 9.36 -10.97
CA ASN A 6 -8.84 9.10 -12.39
C ASN A 6 -10.08 8.21 -12.62
N ARG A 7 -10.07 6.99 -12.09
CA ARG A 7 -11.20 6.03 -12.17
C ARG A 7 -11.48 5.43 -10.80
N ARG A 8 -12.75 5.05 -10.56
CA ARG A 8 -13.15 4.54 -9.23
C ARG A 8 -12.52 3.19 -8.91
N GLU A 9 -12.34 2.38 -9.95
CA GLU A 9 -11.83 1.02 -9.87
C GLU A 9 -10.33 1.01 -9.54
N THR A 10 -9.63 2.11 -9.83
CA THR A 10 -8.17 2.21 -9.69
C THR A 10 -7.72 3.10 -8.54
N ILE A 11 -8.64 3.66 -7.73
CA ILE A 11 -8.30 4.60 -6.64
C ILE A 11 -7.23 4.02 -5.72
N VAL A 12 -7.45 2.79 -5.23
CA VAL A 12 -6.52 2.17 -4.27
C VAL A 12 -5.20 1.83 -4.93
N THR A 13 -5.22 1.30 -6.15
CA THR A 13 -4.00 0.94 -6.88
C THR A 13 -3.15 2.17 -7.21
N GLU A 14 -3.77 3.28 -7.63
CA GLU A 14 -3.07 4.54 -7.92
C GLU A 14 -2.51 5.18 -6.65
N ALA A 15 -3.24 5.11 -5.53
CA ALA A 15 -2.74 5.58 -4.22
C ALA A 15 -1.51 4.77 -3.76
N LEU A 16 -1.55 3.44 -3.88
CA LEU A 16 -0.41 2.57 -3.57
C LEU A 16 0.77 2.80 -4.53
N ASP A 17 0.52 3.03 -5.82
CA ASP A 17 1.53 3.46 -6.79
C ASP A 17 2.22 4.75 -6.36
N GLY A 18 1.44 5.74 -5.93
CA GLY A 18 1.95 7.00 -5.39
C GLY A 18 2.82 6.76 -4.17
N LEU A 19 2.29 6.09 -3.14
CA LEU A 19 2.99 5.78 -1.89
C LEU A 19 4.36 5.15 -2.14
N LEU A 20 4.41 4.13 -2.98
CA LEU A 20 5.65 3.39 -3.24
C LEU A 20 6.67 4.17 -4.06
N ARG A 21 6.23 5.11 -4.92
CA ARG A 21 7.12 6.02 -5.66
C ARG A 21 7.66 7.15 -4.80
N THR A 22 7.00 7.45 -3.68
CA THR A 22 7.33 8.60 -2.82
C THR A 22 7.82 8.21 -1.42
N THR A 23 7.79 6.92 -1.06
CA THR A 23 8.34 6.46 0.22
C THR A 23 9.84 6.78 0.21
N GLY A 24 10.28 7.61 1.16
CA GLY A 24 11.64 8.12 1.20
C GLY A 24 12.62 7.05 1.67
N SER A 25 12.98 7.08 2.95
CA SER A 25 13.95 6.15 3.54
C SER A 25 13.37 4.79 3.97
N ILE A 26 12.05 4.61 3.89
CA ILE A 26 11.39 3.35 4.26
C ILE A 26 11.26 2.49 3.01
N ASP A 27 11.91 1.33 3.02
CA ASP A 27 11.86 0.37 1.93
C ASP A 27 10.54 -0.41 1.98
N LEU A 28 9.63 -0.08 1.07
CA LEU A 28 8.32 -0.72 0.94
C LEU A 28 8.25 -1.49 -0.37
N ALA A 29 7.66 -2.68 -0.31
CA ALA A 29 7.42 -3.54 -1.46
C ALA A 29 5.94 -3.93 -1.54
N ARG A 30 5.52 -4.38 -2.73
CA ARG A 30 4.23 -5.06 -2.91
C ARG A 30 4.42 -6.56 -2.77
N LEU A 31 3.41 -7.21 -2.21
CA LEU A 31 3.29 -8.66 -2.34
C LEU A 31 2.95 -9.01 -3.79
N ASP A 32 3.44 -10.17 -4.25
CA ASP A 32 3.06 -10.71 -5.56
C ASP A 32 1.55 -10.98 -5.64
N GLY A 33 0.98 -10.84 -6.83
CA GLY A 33 -0.47 -10.91 -7.08
C GLY A 33 -1.19 -9.56 -7.14
N TYR A 34 -0.45 -8.45 -7.26
CA TYR A 34 -1.02 -7.14 -7.59
C TYR A 34 -1.50 -7.11 -9.06
N PRO A 35 -2.66 -6.49 -9.39
CA PRO A 35 -3.50 -5.61 -8.56
C PRO A 35 -4.62 -6.29 -7.74
N GLU A 36 -4.81 -7.59 -7.90
CA GLU A 36 -5.86 -8.35 -7.21
C GLU A 36 -5.62 -8.37 -5.69
N ILE A 37 -4.36 -8.52 -5.30
CA ILE A 37 -3.87 -8.49 -3.92
C ILE A 37 -3.20 -7.13 -3.65
N LYS A 38 -3.77 -6.35 -2.74
CA LYS A 38 -3.33 -5.00 -2.40
C LYS A 38 -2.65 -5.00 -1.03
N VAL A 39 -1.48 -5.64 -0.96
CA VAL A 39 -0.67 -5.75 0.25
C VAL A 39 0.65 -5.02 0.03
N VAL A 40 0.95 -4.11 0.94
CA VAL A 40 2.28 -3.47 1.06
C VAL A 40 2.95 -4.01 2.31
N LEU A 41 4.24 -4.26 2.20
CA LEU A 41 5.08 -4.73 3.28
C LEU A 41 6.39 -3.94 3.30
N ARG A 42 7.05 -3.97 4.45
CA ARG A 42 8.46 -3.58 4.53
C ARG A 42 9.30 -4.60 3.76
N ALA A 43 10.15 -4.14 2.85
CA ALA A 43 11.07 -5.02 2.13
C ALA A 43 12.22 -5.51 3.03
N ASP A 44 12.53 -4.75 4.08
CA ASP A 44 13.67 -4.96 4.98
C ASP A 44 13.33 -5.73 6.27
N TRP A 45 12.19 -6.41 6.34
CA TRP A 45 11.72 -7.01 7.60
C TRP A 45 12.57 -8.21 8.07
N HIS A 46 12.97 -8.21 9.34
CA HIS A 46 13.73 -9.29 9.95
C HIS A 46 12.84 -10.42 10.49
N LYS A 47 12.97 -11.61 9.93
CA LYS A 47 12.15 -12.80 10.25
C LYS A 47 12.43 -13.45 11.62
N THR A 48 13.27 -12.83 12.44
CA THR A 48 13.61 -13.32 13.78
C THR A 48 12.62 -12.88 14.86
N LYS A 49 11.69 -11.98 14.53
CA LYS A 49 10.65 -11.46 15.44
C LYS A 49 9.25 -11.85 14.96
N VAL A 50 8.28 -11.78 15.86
CA VAL A 50 6.86 -11.95 15.54
C VAL A 50 6.44 -10.88 14.53
N SER A 51 5.78 -11.31 13.45
CA SER A 51 5.25 -10.41 12.43
C SER A 51 3.95 -9.78 12.91
N VAL A 52 3.81 -8.47 12.70
CA VAL A 52 2.57 -7.73 12.95
C VAL A 52 1.97 -7.37 11.61
N VAL A 53 0.73 -7.80 11.39
CA VAL A 53 -0.02 -7.55 10.15
C VAL A 53 -1.28 -6.78 10.52
N SER A 54 -1.60 -5.77 9.72
CA SER A 54 -2.82 -4.97 9.83
C SER A 54 -3.37 -4.69 8.43
N GLY A 55 -4.53 -4.06 8.36
CA GLY A 55 -5.16 -3.64 7.11
C GLY A 55 -6.67 -3.42 7.28
N GLY A 56 -7.32 -3.05 6.18
CA GLY A 56 -8.76 -2.78 6.15
C GLY A 56 -9.19 -2.22 4.80
N GLY A 57 -10.39 -1.61 4.77
CA GLY A 57 -10.84 -0.84 3.63
C GLY A 57 -10.04 0.46 3.47
N ALA A 58 -9.69 0.81 2.23
CA ALA A 58 -9.01 2.06 1.89
C ALA A 58 -9.88 3.31 2.16
N GLY A 59 -9.25 4.50 2.20
CA GLY A 59 -9.92 5.77 2.53
C GLY A 59 -9.61 6.30 3.94
N HIS A 60 -8.66 5.67 4.64
CA HIS A 60 -8.18 6.05 5.97
C HIS A 60 -6.66 6.30 6.00
N GLU A 61 -6.03 6.50 4.83
CA GLU A 61 -4.60 6.78 4.71
C GLU A 61 -4.21 7.99 5.61
N PRO A 62 -3.10 7.93 6.37
CA PRO A 62 -1.97 7.00 6.27
C PRO A 62 -2.01 5.78 7.23
N SER A 63 -3.17 5.48 7.83
CA SER A 63 -3.33 4.37 8.80
C SER A 63 -2.85 3.03 8.25
#